data_AF-A0A157ZNB0-F1
#
_entry.id   AF-A0A157ZNB0-F1
#
_cell.length_a   1.000
_cell.length_b   1.000
_cell.length_c   1.000
_cell.angle_alpha   90.00
_cell.angle_beta   90.00
_cell.angle_gamma   90.00
#
_symmetry.space_group_name_H-M   'P 1'
#
loop_
_entity.id
_entity.type
_entity.pdbx_description
1 polymer ?
#
loop_
_entity_poly.entity_id
_entity_poly.type
_entity_poly.pdbx_seq_one_letter_code
_entity_poly.pdbx_strand_id
1 'polypeptide(L)'
;MNRLNLPDVTVCAVDCLNPMLAARALAHSSALCDFADVILLTDSEPSVSSPTRVVKIDRIGSSAEYSRFMLKELHRHIATPWVLIVQWDGYVLQPRAWRPDFLDYDYIGPRWPWFEAPQDVGNGGFSLRSLRLLKLLARPDVPTFGDSAEDVVICRALRPALEAAYGIRFAPAEIADPFGYEHALPNAPTFGFHGAFNMWRHTSDADMIELFRAMDRRTFASREFAQLMFRYFELRKFDCMGALYTRIMETQEREHVIAKLGEAGVPPELAAACLDMCARAA
;
A
#
# COMPACT_ATOMS: atom_id res chain seq x y z
N MET A 1 17.27 11.11 16.96
CA MET A 1 17.62 9.75 16.48
C MET A 1 18.23 9.89 15.11
N ASN A 2 19.29 9.14 14.78
CA ASN A 2 19.84 9.16 13.43
C ASN A 2 18.87 8.45 12.47
N ARG A 3 18.57 9.09 11.34
CA ARG A 3 17.79 8.50 10.24
C ARG A 3 18.60 7.36 9.60
N LEU A 4 17.90 6.37 9.07
CA LEU A 4 18.53 5.27 8.32
C LEU A 4 18.95 5.77 6.94
N ASN A 5 20.24 5.67 6.62
CA ASN A 5 20.77 6.08 5.31
C ASN A 5 20.55 4.99 4.26
N LEU A 6 19.87 5.33 3.16
CA LEU A 6 19.53 4.46 2.04
C LEU A 6 19.91 5.12 0.70
N PRO A 7 21.22 5.28 0.42
CA PRO A 7 21.72 6.06 -0.72
C PRO A 7 21.47 5.40 -2.08
N ASP A 8 21.08 4.13 -2.10
CA ASP A 8 20.79 3.36 -3.32
C ASP A 8 19.29 3.09 -3.51
N VAL A 9 18.44 3.72 -2.69
CA VAL A 9 16.99 3.52 -2.69
C VAL A 9 16.28 4.83 -2.98
N THR A 10 15.43 4.82 -4.00
CA THR A 10 14.38 5.83 -4.18
C THR A 10 13.15 5.38 -3.40
N VAL A 11 12.50 6.26 -2.64
CA VAL A 11 11.12 5.99 -2.18
C VAL A 11 10.14 6.66 -3.15
N CYS A 12 9.14 5.92 -3.59
CA CYS A 12 8.21 6.36 -4.63
C CYS A 12 6.76 6.04 -4.24
N ALA A 13 5.87 6.99 -4.46
CA ALA A 13 4.42 6.78 -4.44
C ALA A 13 3.82 7.16 -5.79
N VAL A 14 2.81 6.41 -6.22
CA VAL A 14 2.02 6.69 -7.43
C VAL A 14 0.56 6.83 -7.02
N ASP A 15 -0.01 8.03 -7.13
CA ASP A 15 -1.39 8.26 -6.70
C ASP A 15 -2.03 9.46 -7.42
N CYS A 16 -3.08 9.21 -8.20
CA CYS A 16 -3.92 10.24 -8.84
C CYS A 16 -5.28 10.41 -8.16
N LEU A 17 -5.53 9.66 -7.08
CA LEU A 17 -6.79 9.69 -6.32
C LEU A 17 -6.62 10.46 -5.01
N ASN A 18 -5.59 10.15 -4.23
CA ASN A 18 -5.26 10.74 -2.94
C ASN A 18 -3.80 11.25 -2.87
N PRO A 19 -3.36 12.13 -3.79
CA PRO A 19 -1.95 12.55 -3.88
C PRO A 19 -1.41 13.20 -2.61
N MET A 20 -2.24 13.94 -1.86
CA MET A 20 -1.84 14.53 -0.58
C MET A 20 -1.58 13.49 0.51
N LEU A 21 -2.34 12.38 0.52
CA LEU A 21 -2.15 11.30 1.49
C LEU A 21 -0.93 10.45 1.11
N ALA A 22 -0.69 10.23 -0.19
CA ALA A 22 0.55 9.64 -0.68
C ALA A 22 1.78 10.50 -0.34
N ALA A 23 1.68 11.83 -0.49
CA ALA A 23 2.71 12.78 -0.06
C ALA A 23 2.99 12.67 1.45
N ARG A 24 1.94 12.52 2.27
CA ARG A 24 2.08 12.28 3.71
C ARG A 24 2.85 10.98 3.98
N ALA A 25 2.56 9.88 3.29
CA ALA A 25 3.26 8.61 3.45
C ALA A 25 4.77 8.72 3.11
N LEU A 26 5.10 9.47 2.05
CA LEU A 26 6.48 9.80 1.69
C LEU A 26 7.16 10.65 2.77
N ALA A 27 6.46 11.65 3.32
CA ALA A 27 6.99 12.51 4.38
C ALA A 27 7.27 11.72 5.67
N HIS A 28 6.37 10.82 6.09
CA HIS A 28 6.60 9.91 7.23
C HIS A 28 7.82 9.02 7.00
N SER A 29 7.93 8.44 5.80
CA SER A 29 9.08 7.60 5.47
C SER A 29 10.40 8.39 5.48
N SER A 30 10.38 9.63 4.97
CA SER A 30 11.57 10.52 4.90
C SER A 30 11.94 11.15 6.25
N ALA A 31 11.02 11.19 7.22
CA ALA A 31 11.34 11.58 8.59
C ALA A 31 12.21 10.53 9.30
N LEU A 32 12.16 9.29 8.81
CA LEU A 32 12.80 8.12 9.41
C LEU A 32 14.04 7.64 8.64
N CYS A 33 14.08 7.91 7.33
CA CYS A 33 15.13 7.45 6.42
C CYS A 33 15.64 8.60 5.53
N ASP A 34 16.93 8.53 5.19
CA ASP A 34 17.59 9.36 4.19
C ASP A 34 17.67 8.57 2.86
N PHE A 35 16.70 8.78 1.98
CA PHE A 35 16.65 8.16 0.65
C PHE A 35 17.48 8.96 -0.36
N ALA A 36 17.93 8.29 -1.42
CA ALA A 36 18.61 8.95 -2.53
C ALA A 36 17.69 9.92 -3.29
N ASP A 37 16.40 9.57 -3.37
CA ASP A 37 15.36 10.35 -4.03
C ASP A 37 13.98 10.03 -3.43
N VAL A 38 13.06 10.99 -3.46
CA VAL A 38 11.72 10.90 -2.87
C VAL A 38 10.71 11.41 -3.88
N ILE A 39 9.94 10.52 -4.49
CA ILE A 39 9.13 10.83 -5.68
C ILE A 39 7.65 10.61 -5.40
N LEU A 40 6.83 11.61 -5.75
CA LEU A 40 5.39 11.44 -5.95
C LEU A 40 5.07 11.53 -7.45
N LEU A 41 4.55 10.45 -8.03
CA LEU A 41 4.03 10.40 -9.39
C LEU A 41 2.51 10.61 -9.32
N THR A 42 1.99 11.70 -9.91
CA THR A 42 0.56 12.04 -9.88
C THR A 42 0.14 12.90 -11.07
N ASP A 43 -1.16 13.04 -11.34
CA ASP A 43 -1.72 13.92 -12.39
C ASP A 43 -1.90 15.38 -11.95
N SER A 44 -1.57 15.68 -10.70
CA SER A 44 -1.76 16.98 -10.04
C SER A 44 -0.46 17.59 -9.52
N GLU A 45 -0.53 18.80 -8.97
CA GLU A 45 0.63 19.50 -8.37
C GLU A 45 0.35 19.79 -6.88
N PRO A 46 0.31 18.75 -6.03
CA PRO A 46 0.09 18.92 -4.60
C PRO A 46 1.22 19.73 -3.96
N SER A 47 0.87 20.52 -2.94
CA SER A 47 1.89 21.16 -2.09
C SER A 47 2.51 20.09 -1.19
N VAL A 48 3.79 19.77 -1.45
CA VAL A 48 4.53 18.75 -0.70
C VAL A 48 5.74 19.37 0.01
N SER A 49 6.12 18.78 1.13
CA SER A 49 7.36 19.14 1.82
C SER A 49 8.58 18.55 1.13
N SER A 50 9.69 19.28 1.12
CA SER A 50 11.01 18.71 0.83
C SER A 50 11.30 17.51 1.76
N PRO A 51 11.94 16.42 1.29
CA PRO A 51 12.61 16.26 -0.01
C PRO A 51 11.72 15.80 -1.18
N THR A 52 10.42 15.65 -0.99
CA THR A 52 9.53 15.08 -2.01
C THR A 52 9.50 15.94 -3.28
N ARG A 53 9.84 15.33 -4.43
CA ARG A 53 9.60 15.91 -5.75
C ARG A 53 8.33 15.34 -6.37
N VAL A 54 7.51 16.22 -6.93
CA VAL A 54 6.32 15.83 -7.70
C VAL A 54 6.71 15.68 -9.16
N VAL A 55 6.35 14.57 -9.78
CA VAL A 55 6.42 14.37 -11.23
C VAL A 55 5.03 14.18 -11.76
N LYS A 56 4.67 15.02 -12.73
CA LYS A 56 3.42 14.91 -13.43
C LYS A 56 3.41 13.71 -14.36
N ILE A 57 2.39 12.87 -14.23
CA ILE A 57 2.10 11.74 -15.12
C ILE A 57 0.69 11.89 -15.69
N ASP A 58 0.34 11.06 -16.68
CA ASP A 58 -1.04 10.93 -17.13
C ASP A 58 -1.92 10.39 -16.00
N ARG A 59 -3.19 10.83 -15.99
CA ARG A 59 -4.17 10.41 -14.98
C ARG A 59 -4.37 8.90 -14.96
N ILE A 60 -4.20 8.31 -13.78
CA ILE A 60 -4.56 6.93 -13.48
C ILE A 60 -5.94 6.93 -12.81
N GLY A 61 -6.95 6.45 -13.52
CA GLY A 61 -8.35 6.42 -13.09
C GLY A 61 -8.84 5.06 -12.60
N SER A 62 -8.05 3.99 -12.76
CA SER A 62 -8.43 2.63 -12.37
C SER A 62 -7.25 1.79 -11.87
N SER A 63 -7.55 0.70 -11.16
CA SER A 63 -6.53 -0.27 -10.71
C SER A 63 -5.81 -0.94 -11.88
N ALA A 64 -6.49 -1.16 -13.03
CA ALA A 64 -5.87 -1.73 -14.22
C ALA A 64 -4.85 -0.77 -14.85
N GLU A 65 -5.18 0.53 -14.92
CA GLU A 65 -4.25 1.57 -15.36
C GLU A 65 -3.07 1.72 -14.39
N TYR A 66 -3.32 1.65 -13.08
CA TYR A 66 -2.26 1.63 -12.07
C TYR A 66 -1.32 0.46 -12.29
N SER A 67 -1.86 -0.76 -12.42
CA SER A 67 -1.07 -1.96 -12.68
C SER A 67 -0.24 -1.84 -13.95
N ARG A 68 -0.82 -1.32 -15.03
CA ARG A 68 -0.11 -1.07 -16.29
C ARG A 68 1.04 -0.07 -16.10
N PHE A 69 0.79 1.03 -15.39
CA PHE A 69 1.81 2.05 -15.12
C PHE A 69 2.99 1.45 -14.33
N MET A 70 2.69 0.70 -13.26
CA MET A 70 3.72 0.05 -12.44
C MET A 70 4.58 -0.93 -13.24
N LEU A 71 3.96 -1.71 -14.14
CA LEU A 71 4.66 -2.70 -14.97
C LEU A 71 5.46 -2.06 -16.12
N LYS A 72 4.94 -1.01 -16.76
CA LYS A 72 5.45 -0.53 -18.05
C LYS A 72 6.12 0.83 -18.00
N GLU A 73 5.76 1.68 -17.05
CA GLU A 73 6.15 3.10 -17.06
C GLU A 73 7.05 3.48 -15.88
N LEU A 74 6.85 2.87 -14.71
CA LEU A 74 7.58 3.21 -13.48
C LEU A 74 9.11 3.25 -13.66
N HIS A 75 9.69 2.32 -14.41
CA HIS A 75 11.13 2.24 -14.66
C HIS A 75 11.74 3.54 -15.24
N ARG A 76 10.95 4.38 -15.91
CA ARG A 76 11.38 5.65 -16.51
C ARG A 76 11.66 6.73 -15.47
N HIS A 77 11.10 6.58 -14.28
CA HIS A 77 11.15 7.59 -13.21
C HIS A 77 12.18 7.25 -12.12
N ILE A 78 12.77 6.06 -12.16
CA ILE A 78 13.68 5.53 -11.14
C ILE A 78 15.10 5.46 -11.70
N ALA A 79 16.02 6.17 -11.03
CA ALA A 79 17.45 6.18 -11.39
C ALA A 79 18.30 5.29 -10.47
N THR A 80 17.83 5.01 -9.25
CA THR A 80 18.54 4.20 -8.26
C THR A 80 18.44 2.70 -8.56
N PRO A 81 19.37 1.88 -8.03
CA PRO A 81 19.28 0.42 -8.17
C PRO A 81 18.00 -0.17 -7.59
N TRP A 82 17.44 0.46 -6.55
CA TRP A 82 16.24 0.01 -5.85
C TRP A 82 15.20 1.11 -5.72
N VAL A 83 13.93 0.72 -5.74
CA VAL A 83 12.81 1.57 -5.37
C VAL A 83 11.98 0.92 -4.26
N LEU A 84 11.71 1.67 -3.19
CA LEU A 84 10.70 1.34 -2.20
C LEU A 84 9.38 2.01 -2.62
N ILE A 85 8.42 1.20 -3.01
CA ILE A 85 7.05 1.62 -3.26
C ILE A 85 6.33 1.78 -1.93
N VAL A 86 5.72 2.93 -1.74
CA VAL A 86 4.80 3.24 -0.64
C VAL A 86 3.47 3.70 -1.24
N GLN A 87 2.37 3.30 -0.62
CA GLN A 87 1.04 3.84 -0.91
C GLN A 87 0.59 4.74 0.25
N TRP A 88 -0.50 5.47 0.05
CA TRP A 88 -0.99 6.43 1.05
C TRP A 88 -1.29 5.75 2.42
N ASP A 89 -1.59 4.45 2.40
CA ASP A 89 -1.87 3.57 3.54
C ASP A 89 -0.79 2.52 3.82
N GLY A 90 0.41 2.67 3.25
CA GLY A 90 1.55 1.81 3.56
C GLY A 90 2.89 2.55 3.50
N TYR A 91 3.60 2.62 4.62
CA TYR A 91 4.82 3.41 4.76
C TYR A 91 5.77 2.83 5.82
N VAL A 92 6.98 3.40 5.91
CA VAL A 92 8.01 2.98 6.87
C VAL A 92 7.54 3.23 8.31
N LEU A 93 7.77 2.23 9.18
CA LEU A 93 7.47 2.27 10.61
C LEU A 93 8.73 2.27 11.47
N GLN A 94 9.61 1.29 11.24
CA GLN A 94 10.74 1.01 12.12
C GLN A 94 12.03 0.89 11.32
N PRO A 95 12.84 1.97 11.23
CA PRO A 95 14.11 1.95 10.51
C PRO A 95 15.08 0.87 11.02
N ARG A 96 15.00 0.51 12.30
CA ARG A 96 15.83 -0.55 12.90
C ARG A 96 15.50 -1.96 12.41
N ALA A 97 14.33 -2.16 11.80
CA ALA A 97 13.95 -3.43 11.19
C ALA A 97 14.46 -3.56 9.74
N TRP A 98 15.06 -2.49 9.18
CA TRP A 98 15.77 -2.60 7.91
C TRP A 98 16.93 -3.58 8.03
N ARG A 99 17.03 -4.50 7.07
CA ARG A 99 18.15 -5.41 6.93
C ARG A 99 18.87 -5.14 5.60
N PRO A 100 20.21 -5.04 5.58
CA PRO A 100 20.95 -4.83 4.34
C PRO A 100 20.71 -5.91 3.27
N ASP A 101 20.45 -7.15 3.69
CA ASP A 101 20.15 -8.29 2.80
C ASP A 101 18.80 -8.17 2.06
N PHE A 102 17.97 -7.18 2.38
CA PHE A 102 16.83 -6.82 1.54
C PHE A 102 17.25 -6.43 0.13
N LEU A 103 18.46 -5.89 -0.04
CA LEU A 103 19.00 -5.51 -1.34
C LEU A 103 19.58 -6.69 -2.14
N ASP A 104 19.47 -7.93 -1.64
CA ASP A 104 19.86 -9.14 -2.37
C ASP A 104 18.73 -9.71 -3.26
N TYR A 105 17.52 -9.14 -3.20
CA TYR A 105 16.30 -9.66 -3.83
C TYR A 105 15.60 -8.61 -4.67
N ASP A 106 15.34 -8.90 -5.95
CA ASP A 106 14.68 -8.00 -6.89
C ASP A 106 13.25 -7.60 -6.53
N TYR A 107 12.58 -8.38 -5.68
CA TYR A 107 11.26 -8.06 -5.18
C TYR A 107 11.07 -8.53 -3.73
N ILE A 108 10.60 -7.63 -2.86
CA ILE A 108 10.13 -7.93 -1.51
C ILE A 108 8.81 -7.19 -1.27
N GLY A 109 7.82 -7.88 -0.74
CA GLY A 109 6.57 -7.28 -0.26
C GLY A 109 5.99 -8.11 0.88
N PRO A 110 5.01 -7.58 1.64
CA PRO A 110 4.28 -8.36 2.63
C PRO A 110 3.74 -9.69 2.07
N ARG A 111 3.65 -10.68 2.95
CA ARG A 111 3.11 -12.00 2.60
C ARG A 111 1.59 -11.99 2.50
N TRP A 112 1.08 -12.78 1.56
CA TRP A 112 -0.32 -13.09 1.36
C TRP A 112 -0.68 -14.40 2.09
N PRO A 113 -1.53 -14.37 3.14
CA PRO A 113 -1.91 -15.57 3.88
C PRO A 113 -2.70 -16.62 3.09
N TRP A 114 -3.23 -16.26 1.92
CA TRP A 114 -4.06 -17.13 1.07
C TRP A 114 -3.28 -17.77 -0.08
N PHE A 115 -1.97 -17.54 -0.19
CA PHE A 115 -1.10 -18.24 -1.13
C PHE A 115 -0.08 -19.10 -0.38
N GLU A 116 0.41 -20.14 -1.05
CA GLU A 116 1.42 -21.04 -0.50
C GLU A 116 2.83 -20.59 -0.89
N ALA A 117 3.77 -20.87 0.01
CA ALA A 117 5.19 -20.66 -0.26
C ALA A 117 5.66 -21.51 -1.47
N PRO A 118 6.61 -21.00 -2.29
CA PRO A 118 7.31 -19.74 -2.12
C PRO A 118 6.58 -18.53 -2.73
N GLN A 119 5.39 -18.69 -3.33
CA GLN A 119 4.67 -17.63 -4.06
C GLN A 119 3.69 -16.83 -3.19
N ASP A 120 3.89 -16.87 -1.88
CA ASP A 120 3.13 -16.13 -0.87
C ASP A 120 3.73 -14.76 -0.56
N VAL A 121 4.92 -14.43 -1.04
CA VAL A 121 5.55 -13.10 -0.91
C VAL A 121 5.22 -12.25 -2.13
N GLY A 122 4.64 -11.06 -1.93
CA GLY A 122 4.52 -10.15 -3.06
C GLY A 122 3.67 -8.89 -2.95
N ASN A 123 2.98 -8.57 -1.85
CA ASN A 123 2.06 -7.41 -1.83
C ASN A 123 2.75 -6.12 -2.35
N GLY A 124 2.10 -5.42 -3.29
CA GLY A 124 2.68 -4.28 -4.01
C GLY A 124 2.66 -2.95 -3.26
N GLY A 125 1.77 -2.78 -2.29
CA GLY A 125 1.48 -1.48 -1.67
C GLY A 125 2.51 -0.99 -0.65
N PHE A 126 3.37 -1.89 -0.18
CA PHE A 126 4.64 -1.56 0.45
C PHE A 126 5.68 -2.56 -0.05
N SER A 127 6.46 -2.22 -1.07
CA SER A 127 7.34 -3.19 -1.74
C SER A 127 8.67 -2.61 -2.18
N LEU A 128 9.75 -3.38 -2.02
CA LEU A 128 11.08 -3.06 -2.52
C LEU A 128 11.29 -3.77 -3.86
N ARG A 129 11.71 -3.04 -4.89
CA ARG A 129 11.87 -3.57 -6.25
C ARG A 129 13.18 -3.11 -6.87
N SER A 130 13.86 -4.00 -7.59
CA SER A 130 15.07 -3.61 -8.33
C SER A 130 14.71 -2.89 -9.63
N LEU A 131 15.54 -1.93 -10.02
CA LEU A 131 15.43 -1.30 -11.34
C LEU A 131 15.62 -2.32 -12.47
N ARG A 132 16.40 -3.38 -12.22
CA ARG A 132 16.58 -4.51 -13.14
C ARG A 132 15.24 -5.19 -13.45
N LEU A 133 14.46 -5.51 -12.41
CA LEU A 133 13.13 -6.08 -12.55
C LEU A 133 12.19 -5.12 -13.30
N LEU A 134 12.16 -3.84 -12.93
CA LEU A 134 11.28 -2.87 -13.57
C LEU A 134 11.57 -2.72 -15.08
N LYS A 135 12.85 -2.66 -15.47
CA LYS A 135 13.25 -2.60 -16.88
C LYS A 135 12.88 -3.87 -17.65
N LEU A 136 12.94 -5.03 -17.00
CA LEU A 136 12.56 -6.30 -17.60
C LEU A 136 11.04 -6.36 -17.82
N LEU A 137 10.25 -6.00 -16.80
CA LEU A 137 8.79 -5.94 -16.89
C LEU A 137 8.30 -4.97 -17.97
N ALA A 138 9.02 -3.87 -18.18
CA ALA A 138 8.67 -2.86 -19.17
C ALA A 138 8.87 -3.30 -20.63
N ARG A 139 9.54 -4.43 -20.89
CA ARG A 139 9.79 -4.85 -22.27
C ARG A 139 8.49 -5.17 -23.01
N PRO A 140 8.41 -4.93 -24.34
CA PRO A 140 7.20 -5.18 -25.12
C PRO A 140 6.78 -6.65 -25.20
N ASP A 141 7.73 -7.58 -25.07
CA ASP A 141 7.49 -9.03 -25.10
C ASP A 141 6.94 -9.58 -23.79
N VAL A 142 7.04 -8.84 -22.68
CA VAL A 142 6.42 -9.22 -21.40
C VAL A 142 4.92 -8.87 -21.45
N PRO A 143 4.02 -9.85 -21.31
CA PRO A 143 2.58 -9.60 -21.42
C PRO A 143 2.04 -8.80 -20.23
N THR A 144 0.97 -8.05 -20.46
CA THR A 144 0.11 -7.47 -19.42
C THR A 144 -1.13 -8.33 -19.23
N PHE A 145 -1.59 -8.51 -17.99
CA PHE A 145 -2.66 -9.46 -17.66
C PHE A 145 -4.02 -8.78 -17.38
N GLY A 146 -4.44 -7.89 -18.29
CA GLY A 146 -5.72 -7.19 -18.19
C GLY A 146 -5.88 -6.47 -16.86
N ASP A 147 -6.96 -6.79 -16.14
CA ASP A 147 -7.34 -6.17 -14.87
C ASP A 147 -6.68 -6.79 -13.63
N SER A 148 -5.73 -7.71 -13.82
CA SER A 148 -5.01 -8.32 -12.69
C SER A 148 -4.13 -7.29 -11.99
N ALA A 149 -4.07 -7.37 -10.65
CA ALA A 149 -3.16 -6.56 -9.85
C ALA A 149 -1.70 -6.85 -10.25
N GLU A 150 -0.91 -5.79 -10.40
CA GLU A 150 0.47 -5.90 -10.88
C GLU A 150 1.36 -6.78 -10.00
N ASP A 151 1.15 -6.76 -8.69
CA ASP A 151 1.91 -7.54 -7.73
C ASP A 151 1.65 -9.04 -7.88
N VAL A 152 0.39 -9.45 -8.08
CA VAL A 152 0.01 -10.82 -8.43
C VAL A 152 0.61 -11.22 -9.78
N VAL A 153 0.61 -10.31 -10.75
CA VAL A 153 1.23 -10.55 -12.05
C VAL A 153 2.72 -10.83 -11.92
N ILE A 154 3.47 -9.95 -11.23
CA ILE A 154 4.92 -10.07 -11.06
C ILE A 154 5.25 -11.32 -10.24
N CYS A 155 4.66 -11.45 -9.05
CA CYS A 155 5.08 -12.41 -8.03
C CYS A 155 4.49 -13.81 -8.23
N ARG A 156 3.46 -13.94 -9.08
CA ARG A 156 2.85 -15.23 -9.38
C ARG A 156 2.90 -15.62 -10.85
N ALA A 157 2.23 -14.85 -11.71
CA ALA A 157 2.08 -15.22 -13.11
C ALA A 157 3.42 -15.22 -13.86
N LEU A 158 4.25 -14.19 -13.63
CA LEU A 158 5.54 -14.02 -14.29
C LEU A 158 6.71 -14.63 -13.51
N ARG A 159 6.57 -14.81 -12.19
CA ARG A 159 7.68 -15.25 -11.32
C ARG A 159 8.46 -16.46 -11.83
N PRO A 160 7.85 -17.60 -12.22
CA PRO A 160 8.61 -18.76 -12.70
C PRO A 160 9.49 -18.43 -13.92
N ALA A 161 8.97 -17.63 -14.85
CA ALA A 161 9.72 -17.22 -16.05
C ALA A 161 10.81 -16.18 -15.71
N LEU A 162 10.52 -15.25 -14.81
CA LEU A 162 11.49 -14.24 -14.34
C LEU A 162 12.68 -14.89 -13.62
N GLU A 163 12.42 -15.86 -12.75
CA GLU A 163 13.44 -16.64 -12.05
C GLU A 163 14.26 -17.47 -13.04
N ALA A 164 13.61 -18.27 -13.90
CA ALA A 164 14.29 -19.21 -14.78
C ALA A 164 15.09 -18.54 -15.91
N ALA A 165 14.53 -17.52 -16.56
CA ALA A 165 15.15 -16.93 -17.75
C ALA A 165 16.09 -15.75 -17.44
N TYR A 166 15.88 -15.06 -16.32
CA TYR A 166 16.56 -13.79 -16.02
C TYR A 166 17.25 -13.76 -14.65
N GLY A 167 17.11 -14.81 -13.84
CA GLY A 167 17.70 -14.87 -12.50
C GLY A 167 17.19 -13.75 -11.59
N ILE A 168 15.93 -13.34 -11.77
CA ILE A 168 15.24 -12.45 -10.82
C ILE A 168 15.06 -13.21 -9.51
N ARG A 169 15.36 -12.55 -8.39
CA ARG A 169 15.27 -13.14 -7.05
C ARG A 169 14.10 -12.52 -6.30
N PHE A 170 13.09 -13.31 -5.99
CA PHE A 170 12.04 -12.92 -5.05
C PHE A 170 12.47 -13.28 -3.63
N ALA A 171 12.20 -12.40 -2.66
CA ALA A 171 12.47 -12.71 -1.26
C ALA A 171 11.68 -13.93 -0.80
N PRO A 172 12.29 -14.84 -0.02
CA PRO A 172 11.56 -15.89 0.67
C PRO A 172 10.86 -15.29 1.92
N ALA A 173 9.98 -16.09 2.52
CA ALA A 173 9.13 -15.69 3.64
C ALA A 173 9.92 -15.08 4.81
N GLU A 174 11.04 -15.68 5.19
CA GLU A 174 11.91 -15.25 6.29
C GLU A 174 12.60 -13.89 6.08
N ILE A 175 12.63 -13.42 4.84
CA ILE A 175 13.09 -12.07 4.47
C ILE A 175 11.92 -11.10 4.43
N ALA A 176 10.76 -11.54 3.92
CA ALA A 176 9.55 -10.73 3.82
C ALA A 176 8.94 -10.39 5.19
N ASP A 177 8.95 -11.33 6.14
CA ASP A 177 8.34 -11.16 7.47
C ASP A 177 8.88 -9.94 8.23
N PRO A 178 10.21 -9.68 8.34
CA PRO A 178 10.72 -8.46 8.94
C PRO A 178 10.64 -7.22 8.03
N PHE A 179 10.45 -7.39 6.72
CA PHE A 179 10.31 -6.28 5.79
C PHE A 179 8.97 -5.55 5.97
N GLY A 180 7.86 -6.29 5.96
CA GLY A 180 6.55 -5.67 6.08
C GLY A 180 5.41 -6.67 6.26
N TYR A 181 4.27 -6.15 6.68
CA TYR A 181 3.06 -6.93 6.87
C TYR A 181 1.82 -6.19 6.35
N GLU A 182 0.75 -6.95 6.13
CA GLU A 182 -0.56 -6.42 5.76
C GLU A 182 -1.65 -7.25 6.48
N HIS A 183 -1.88 -8.49 6.05
CA HIS A 183 -2.96 -9.31 6.63
C HIS A 183 -2.52 -10.18 7.81
N ALA A 184 -1.27 -10.67 7.80
CA ALA A 184 -0.71 -11.40 8.93
C ALA A 184 -0.18 -10.42 9.98
N LEU A 185 -0.55 -10.61 11.25
CA LEU A 185 0.03 -9.81 12.32
C LEU A 185 1.50 -10.20 12.51
N PRO A 186 2.41 -9.22 12.60
CA PRO A 186 3.82 -9.52 12.75
C PRO A 186 4.13 -9.92 14.19
N ASN A 187 5.05 -10.88 14.36
CA ASN A 187 5.51 -11.34 15.67
C ASN A 187 6.71 -10.52 16.21
N ALA A 188 7.22 -9.57 15.40
CA ALA A 188 8.32 -8.67 15.72
C ALA A 188 8.13 -7.34 14.96
N PRO A 189 8.84 -6.26 15.31
CA PRO A 189 8.81 -5.02 14.53
C PRO A 189 9.21 -5.25 13.07
N THR A 190 8.45 -4.67 12.14
CA THR A 190 8.72 -4.72 10.69
C THR A 190 9.19 -3.37 10.17
N PHE A 191 9.90 -3.36 9.04
CA PHE A 191 10.38 -2.11 8.44
C PHE A 191 9.23 -1.19 8.02
N GLY A 192 8.17 -1.74 7.43
CA GLY A 192 6.92 -1.02 7.18
C GLY A 192 5.68 -1.91 7.26
N PHE A 193 4.58 -1.40 6.72
CA PHE A 193 3.29 -2.09 6.66
C PHE A 193 2.50 -1.62 5.44
N HIS A 194 1.38 -2.29 5.16
CA HIS A 194 0.40 -1.86 4.17
C HIS A 194 -1.04 -2.07 4.66
N GLY A 195 -1.98 -1.36 4.03
CA GLY A 195 -3.42 -1.50 4.18
C GLY A 195 -4.05 -0.52 5.16
N ALA A 196 -5.08 0.19 4.70
CA ALA A 196 -5.85 1.16 5.49
C ALA A 196 -6.36 0.59 6.83
N PHE A 197 -6.76 -0.68 6.85
CA PHE A 197 -7.23 -1.39 8.05
C PHE A 197 -6.14 -1.62 9.12
N ASN A 198 -4.87 -1.36 8.81
CA ASN A 198 -3.76 -1.36 9.77
C ASN A 198 -3.39 0.03 10.27
N MET A 199 -3.83 1.11 9.61
CA MET A 199 -3.38 2.46 9.94
C MET A 199 -3.72 2.90 11.36
N TRP A 200 -4.83 2.43 11.93
CA TRP A 200 -5.22 2.72 13.33
C TRP A 200 -4.17 2.28 14.37
N ARG A 201 -3.25 1.38 14.01
CA ARG A 201 -2.15 0.92 14.86
C ARG A 201 -1.00 1.92 14.90
N HIS A 202 -0.85 2.74 13.85
CA HIS A 202 0.32 3.59 13.60
C HIS A 202 -0.01 5.07 13.48
N THR A 203 -1.29 5.42 13.43
CA THR A 203 -1.79 6.79 13.30
C THR A 203 -2.76 7.06 14.44
N SER A 204 -2.66 8.25 15.05
CA SER A 204 -3.54 8.64 16.14
C SER A 204 -4.99 8.76 15.66
N ASP A 205 -5.94 8.65 16.59
CA ASP A 205 -7.36 8.73 16.25
C ASP A 205 -7.72 10.10 15.64
N ALA A 206 -7.16 11.19 16.18
CA ALA A 206 -7.32 12.53 15.63
C ALA A 206 -6.79 12.62 14.18
N ASP A 207 -5.58 12.09 13.94
CA ASP A 207 -5.00 12.11 12.59
C ASP A 207 -5.79 11.25 11.61
N MET A 208 -6.32 10.09 12.04
CA MET A 208 -7.18 9.26 11.20
C MET A 208 -8.45 10.00 10.78
N ILE A 209 -9.07 10.74 11.70
CA ILE A 209 -10.26 11.56 11.39
C ILE A 209 -9.93 12.64 10.36
N GLU A 210 -8.80 13.33 10.50
CA GLU A 210 -8.37 14.33 9.50
C GLU A 210 -8.08 13.69 8.13
N LEU A 211 -7.51 12.47 8.10
CA LEU A 211 -7.32 11.72 6.86
C LEU A 211 -8.65 11.42 6.17
N PHE A 212 -9.68 11.00 6.91
CA PHE A 212 -11.00 10.74 6.33
C PHE A 212 -11.65 11.99 5.73
N ARG A 213 -11.37 13.18 6.28
CA ARG A 213 -11.87 14.45 5.73
C ARG A 213 -11.16 14.84 4.43
N ALA A 214 -9.87 14.55 4.32
CA ALA A 214 -9.06 14.92 3.17
C ALA A 214 -9.16 13.94 1.99
N MET A 215 -9.65 12.73 2.23
CA MET A 215 -9.66 11.63 1.26
C MET A 215 -10.75 11.78 0.20
N ASP A 216 -10.44 11.35 -1.04
CA ASP A 216 -11.41 11.28 -2.12
C ASP A 216 -12.53 10.31 -1.78
N ARG A 217 -13.76 10.75 -2.04
CA ARG A 217 -14.97 10.03 -1.71
C ARG A 217 -15.03 8.61 -2.32
N ARG A 218 -14.39 8.40 -3.47
CA ARG A 218 -14.34 7.10 -4.17
C ARG A 218 -13.56 6.05 -3.38
N THR A 219 -12.66 6.47 -2.51
CA THR A 219 -11.83 5.57 -1.69
C THR A 219 -12.67 4.84 -0.62
N PHE A 220 -13.74 5.46 -0.11
CA PHE A 220 -14.62 4.84 0.91
C PHE A 220 -15.48 3.68 0.39
N ALA A 221 -15.54 3.46 -0.92
CA ALA A 221 -16.24 2.32 -1.53
C ALA A 221 -15.47 0.99 -1.40
N SER A 222 -14.22 1.04 -0.91
CA SER A 222 -13.33 -0.11 -0.90
C SER A 222 -13.62 -1.07 0.26
N ARG A 223 -13.22 -2.34 0.10
CA ARG A 223 -13.38 -3.38 1.12
C ARG A 223 -12.59 -3.05 2.39
N GLU A 224 -11.44 -2.40 2.23
CA GLU A 224 -10.53 -2.01 3.29
C GLU A 224 -11.19 -1.04 4.28
N PHE A 225 -12.06 -0.14 3.81
CA PHE A 225 -12.80 0.78 4.68
C PHE A 225 -13.95 0.13 5.42
N ALA A 226 -14.63 -0.83 4.80
CA ALA A 226 -15.59 -1.66 5.51
C ALA A 226 -14.88 -2.43 6.65
N GLN A 227 -13.73 -3.04 6.38
CA GLN A 227 -12.92 -3.70 7.40
C GLN A 227 -12.45 -2.75 8.51
N LEU A 228 -11.96 -1.56 8.16
CA LEU A 228 -11.53 -0.55 9.13
C LEU A 228 -12.69 -0.08 10.03
N MET A 229 -13.88 0.14 9.45
CA MET A 229 -15.08 0.48 10.21
C MET A 229 -15.42 -0.61 11.23
N PHE A 230 -15.40 -1.87 10.81
CA PHE A 230 -15.62 -3.00 11.71
C PHE A 230 -14.54 -3.12 12.79
N ARG A 231 -13.27 -2.86 12.45
CA ARG A 231 -12.19 -2.80 13.45
C ARG A 231 -12.42 -1.71 14.49
N TYR A 232 -12.88 -0.51 14.11
CA TYR A 232 -13.19 0.53 15.08
C TYR A 232 -14.35 0.16 16.00
N PHE A 233 -15.35 -0.57 15.48
CA PHE A 233 -16.42 -1.14 16.30
C PHE A 233 -15.87 -2.13 17.33
N GLU A 234 -15.04 -3.09 16.93
CA GLU A 234 -14.41 -4.06 17.86
C GLU A 234 -13.56 -3.37 18.93
N LEU A 235 -12.83 -2.32 18.54
CA LEU A 235 -11.95 -1.55 19.42
C LEU A 235 -12.69 -0.49 20.26
N ARG A 236 -14.01 -0.32 20.06
CA ARG A 236 -14.83 0.72 20.70
C ARG A 236 -14.32 2.15 20.47
N LYS A 237 -13.70 2.39 19.31
CA LYS A 237 -13.21 3.72 18.88
C LYS A 237 -14.34 4.50 18.21
N PHE A 238 -15.35 4.88 18.98
CA PHE A 238 -16.61 5.39 18.45
C PHE A 238 -16.49 6.72 17.68
N ASP A 239 -15.58 7.61 18.07
CA ASP A 239 -15.36 8.88 17.34
C ASP A 239 -14.81 8.62 15.93
N CYS A 240 -13.79 7.76 15.81
CA CYS A 240 -13.25 7.33 14.51
C CYS A 240 -14.31 6.59 13.68
N MET A 241 -15.11 5.74 14.35
CA MET A 241 -16.18 4.99 13.71
C MET A 241 -17.26 5.92 13.13
N GLY A 242 -17.73 6.91 13.89
CA GLY A 242 -18.73 7.88 13.44
C GLY A 242 -18.21 8.78 12.31
N ALA A 243 -16.96 9.25 12.42
CA ALA A 243 -16.31 10.02 11.38
C ALA A 243 -16.18 9.22 10.06
N LEU A 244 -15.73 7.97 10.14
CA LEU A 244 -15.62 7.11 8.96
C LEU A 244 -16.99 6.75 8.37
N TYR A 245 -17.96 6.39 9.22
CA TYR A 245 -19.32 6.07 8.80
C TYR A 245 -19.97 7.22 8.02
N THR A 246 -19.83 8.45 8.52
CA THR A 246 -20.35 9.66 7.85
C THR A 246 -19.82 9.75 6.42
N ARG A 247 -18.51 9.55 6.22
CA ARG A 247 -17.89 9.60 4.89
C ARG A 247 -18.31 8.45 3.98
N ILE A 248 -18.47 7.24 4.52
CA ILE A 248 -18.95 6.08 3.75
C ILE A 248 -20.39 6.33 3.26
N MET A 249 -21.28 6.80 4.14
CA MET A 249 -22.70 7.03 3.81
C MET A 249 -22.94 8.19 2.84
N GLU A 250 -21.98 9.10 2.64
CA GLU A 250 -22.06 10.09 1.56
C GLU A 250 -21.98 9.48 0.15
N THR A 251 -21.50 8.23 0.03
CA THR A 251 -21.24 7.59 -1.26
C THR A 251 -21.79 6.19 -1.41
N GLN A 252 -22.06 5.50 -0.31
CA GLN A 252 -22.48 4.10 -0.29
C GLN A 252 -23.83 3.94 0.40
N GLU A 253 -24.69 3.11 -0.20
CA GLU A 253 -25.89 2.63 0.46
C GLU A 253 -25.55 1.64 1.58
N ARG A 254 -26.37 1.63 2.62
CA ARG A 254 -26.16 0.79 3.81
C ARG A 254 -26.00 -0.70 3.46
N GLU A 255 -26.85 -1.21 2.57
CA GLU A 255 -26.84 -2.59 2.11
C GLU A 255 -25.53 -2.95 1.40
N HIS A 256 -24.94 -2.00 0.68
CA HIS A 256 -23.64 -2.19 0.03
C HIS A 256 -22.53 -2.40 1.07
N VAL A 257 -22.55 -1.62 2.16
CA VAL A 257 -21.57 -1.75 3.25
C VAL A 257 -21.72 -3.08 4.00
N ILE A 258 -22.96 -3.53 4.25
CA ILE A 258 -23.23 -4.86 4.83
C ILE A 258 -22.66 -5.95 3.93
N ALA A 259 -22.89 -5.88 2.61
CA ALA A 259 -22.36 -6.86 1.67
C ALA A 259 -20.82 -6.91 1.70
N LYS A 260 -20.14 -5.76 1.75
CA LYS A 260 -18.69 -5.68 1.86
C LYS A 260 -18.13 -6.24 3.16
N LEU A 261 -18.83 -6.03 4.27
CA LEU A 261 -18.50 -6.67 5.55
C LEU A 261 -18.68 -8.19 5.47
N GLY A 262 -19.73 -8.67 4.79
CA GLY A 262 -19.93 -10.09 4.51
C GLY A 262 -18.80 -10.70 3.67
N GLU A 263 -18.32 -10.01 2.63
CA GLU A 263 -17.12 -10.40 1.86
C GLU A 263 -15.86 -10.46 2.73
N ALA A 264 -15.82 -9.72 3.84
CA ALA A 264 -14.75 -9.74 4.82
C ALA A 264 -14.95 -10.81 5.94
N GLY A 265 -16.01 -11.61 5.88
CA GLY A 265 -16.31 -12.67 6.84
C GLY A 265 -17.06 -12.23 8.09
N VAL A 266 -17.62 -11.00 8.10
CA VAL A 266 -18.46 -10.53 9.21
C VAL A 266 -19.89 -11.05 9.03
N PRO A 267 -20.50 -11.69 10.05
CA PRO A 267 -21.88 -12.14 9.96
C PRO A 267 -22.87 -10.99 9.69
N PRO A 268 -23.90 -11.18 8.85
CA PRO A 268 -24.82 -10.10 8.46
C PRO A 268 -25.50 -9.40 9.63
N GLU A 269 -25.91 -10.15 10.66
CA GLU A 269 -26.51 -9.59 11.88
C GLU A 269 -25.55 -8.69 12.65
N LEU A 270 -24.27 -9.06 12.69
CA LEU A 270 -23.24 -8.27 13.36
C LEU A 270 -22.87 -7.04 12.55
N ALA A 271 -22.80 -7.16 11.22
CA ALA A 271 -22.60 -6.04 10.31
C ALA A 271 -23.74 -4.99 10.45
N ALA A 272 -24.99 -5.44 10.51
CA ALA A 272 -26.15 -4.57 10.73
C ALA A 272 -26.09 -3.90 12.11
N ALA A 273 -25.78 -4.64 13.17
CA ALA A 273 -25.65 -4.08 14.52
C ALA A 273 -24.52 -3.03 14.61
N CYS A 274 -23.40 -3.27 13.94
CA CYS A 274 -22.29 -2.32 13.80
C CYS A 274 -22.78 -1.01 13.16
N LEU A 275 -23.46 -1.09 12.01
CA LEU A 275 -23.98 0.09 11.30
C LEU A 275 -25.05 0.84 12.11
N ASP A 276 -25.91 0.16 12.87
CA ASP A 276 -26.87 0.81 13.77
C ASP A 276 -26.20 1.57 14.90
N MET A 277 -25.08 1.05 15.41
CA MET A 277 -24.27 1.78 16.38
C MET A 277 -23.55 2.95 15.73
N CYS A 278 -23.07 2.81 14.50
CA CYS A 278 -22.45 3.92 13.76
C CYS A 278 -23.42 5.08 13.56
N ALA A 279 -24.65 4.79 13.12
CA ALA A 279 -25.69 5.79 12.93
C ALA A 279 -26.11 6.52 14.22
N ARG A 280 -25.85 5.95 15.39
CA ARG A 280 -26.08 6.59 16.70
C ARG A 280 -24.91 7.42 17.19
N ALA A 281 -23.70 7.14 16.70
CA ALA A 281 -22.45 7.79 17.09
C ALA A 281 -22.05 8.94 16.14
N ALA A 282 -22.59 8.95 14.92
CA ALA A 282 -22.46 10.02 13.93
C ALA A 282 -23.49 11.14 14.19
#